data_AF-E3MQ65-F1
#
_entry.id   AF-E3MQ65-F1
#
_cell.length_a   1.000
_cell.length_b   1.000
_cell.length_c   1.000
_cell.angle_alpha   90.00
_cell.angle_beta   90.00
_cell.angle_gamma   90.00
#
_symmetry.space_group_name_H-M   'P 1'
#
loop_
_entity.id
_entity.type
_entity.pdbx_description
1 polymer ?
#
loop_
_entity_poly.entity_id
_entity_poly.type
_entity_poly.pdbx_seq_one_letter_code
_entity_poly.pdbx_strand_id
1 'polypeptide(L)'
;MLIAFFISIALFIVVVESDNVTITRTYHSYDSDETYQRFIQTIYRENAAVYFDSFEYNDYVHYKIRHEHPLEFEKYKYYWSENHEELKEYRHLCEYYFSGHDSLELFRTHYPNNTQPKSFFFHCSFPYSCIGIECQIETRFVLGVIFVLGLILSLYFARKCIMKEIKQMEKIRDQCTRPQYPRGPRFMPPMTPLEAPPPSYNVVFSSTSPPSYESVVRDKVTYTLPSYTSVA
;
A
#
# COMPACT_ATOMS: atom_id res chain seq x y z
N MET A 1 1.68 13.54 -3.92
CA MET A 1 1.94 12.08 -4.01
C MET A 1 2.08 11.43 -2.64
N LEU A 2 3.01 11.88 -1.78
CA LEU A 2 3.11 11.40 -0.38
C LEU A 2 1.79 11.52 0.39
N ILE A 3 1.08 12.64 0.22
CA ILE A 3 -0.20 12.88 0.90
C ILE A 3 -1.27 11.83 0.50
N ALA A 4 -1.36 11.46 -0.78
CA ALA A 4 -2.32 10.44 -1.23
C ALA A 4 -1.96 9.03 -0.73
N PHE A 5 -0.67 8.73 -0.63
CA PHE A 5 -0.17 7.48 -0.04
C PHE A 5 -0.47 7.42 1.47
N PHE A 6 -0.24 8.50 2.20
CA PHE A 6 -0.61 8.60 3.62
C PHE A 6 -2.12 8.57 3.84
N ILE A 7 -2.92 9.19 2.97
CA ILE A 7 -4.38 9.11 3.04
C ILE A 7 -4.86 7.68 2.77
N SER A 8 -4.27 6.97 1.80
CA SER A 8 -4.63 5.57 1.54
C SER A 8 -4.25 4.64 2.69
N ILE A 9 -3.10 4.86 3.33
CA ILE A 9 -2.69 4.10 4.53
C ILE A 9 -3.58 4.45 5.71
N ALA A 10 -3.85 5.75 5.93
CA ALA A 10 -4.70 6.21 7.02
C ALA A 10 -6.14 5.69 6.87
N LEU A 11 -6.71 5.67 5.66
CA LEU A 11 -8.02 5.07 5.41
C LEU A 11 -8.01 3.55 5.63
N PHE A 12 -6.91 2.87 5.34
CA PHE A 12 -6.76 1.44 5.65
C PHE A 12 -6.68 1.18 7.16
N ILE A 13 -6.03 2.07 7.91
CA ILE A 13 -5.94 1.99 9.38
C ILE A 13 -7.30 2.31 10.03
N VAL A 14 -8.02 3.32 9.54
CA VAL A 14 -9.32 3.73 10.10
C VAL A 14 -10.40 2.65 9.95
N VAL A 15 -10.32 1.79 8.93
CA VAL A 15 -11.25 0.64 8.77
C VAL A 15 -11.05 -0.43 9.85
N VAL A 16 -9.91 -0.44 10.54
CA VAL A 16 -9.59 -1.42 11.60
C VAL A 16 -10.06 -0.96 12.99
N GLU A 17 -10.40 0.32 13.16
CA GLU A 17 -10.81 0.88 14.45
C GLU A 17 -12.34 0.80 14.64
N SER A 18 -12.84 -0.43 14.77
CA SER A 18 -14.15 -0.69 15.35
C SER A 18 -14.00 -0.79 16.87
N ASP A 19 -14.73 0.03 17.63
CA ASP A 19 -14.76 0.00 19.11
C ASP A 19 -15.39 -1.28 19.69
N ASN A 20 -15.99 -2.13 18.86
CA ASN A 20 -16.60 -3.38 19.29
C ASN A 20 -15.58 -4.52 19.30
N VAL A 21 -15.56 -5.30 20.39
CA VAL A 21 -14.86 -6.58 20.45
C VAL A 21 -15.47 -7.51 19.38
N THR A 22 -14.64 -7.99 18.46
CA THR A 22 -15.07 -8.95 17.45
C THR A 22 -14.56 -10.33 17.82
N ILE A 23 -15.48 -11.28 17.97
CA ILE A 23 -15.16 -12.68 18.21
C ILE A 23 -15.34 -13.44 16.90
N THR A 24 -14.26 -14.05 16.43
CA THR A 24 -14.27 -14.89 15.23
C THR A 24 -14.37 -16.34 15.66
N ARG A 25 -15.48 -17.00 15.33
CA ARG A 25 -15.64 -18.44 15.61
C ARG A 25 -14.95 -19.27 14.52
N THR A 26 -14.09 -20.17 14.96
CA THR A 26 -13.39 -21.15 14.12
C THR A 26 -13.74 -22.57 14.56
N TYR A 27 -13.46 -23.52 13.67
CA TYR A 27 -13.65 -24.95 13.88
C TYR A 27 -12.42 -25.68 13.36
N HIS A 28 -12.33 -26.98 13.64
CA HIS A 28 -11.29 -27.82 13.06
C HIS A 28 -11.22 -27.63 11.54
N SER A 29 -10.03 -27.28 11.04
CA SER A 29 -9.76 -27.09 9.62
C SER A 29 -8.72 -28.11 9.17
N TYR A 30 -8.94 -28.71 8.00
CA TYR A 30 -7.96 -29.61 7.37
C TYR A 30 -6.60 -28.94 7.18
N ASP A 31 -6.58 -27.64 6.89
CA ASP A 31 -5.34 -26.87 6.75
C ASP A 31 -4.53 -26.77 8.05
N SER A 32 -5.17 -27.01 9.20
CA SER A 32 -4.56 -26.94 10.54
C SER A 32 -4.37 -28.31 11.20
N ASP A 33 -4.58 -29.43 10.48
CA ASP A 33 -4.64 -30.76 11.10
C ASP A 33 -3.32 -31.16 11.79
N GLU A 34 -2.16 -30.90 11.18
CA GLU A 34 -0.86 -31.20 11.79
C GLU A 34 -0.64 -30.40 13.09
N THR A 35 -0.93 -29.10 13.07
CA THR A 35 -0.84 -28.24 14.25
C THR A 35 -1.82 -28.70 15.33
N TYR A 36 -3.04 -29.09 14.95
CA TYR A 36 -4.04 -29.61 15.86
C TYR A 36 -3.62 -30.91 16.54
N GLN A 37 -3.09 -31.88 15.79
CA GLN A 37 -2.60 -33.13 16.37
C GLN A 37 -1.45 -32.88 17.35
N ARG A 38 -0.52 -31.96 17.00
CA ARG A 38 0.54 -31.53 17.92
C ARG A 38 -0.01 -30.86 19.17
N PHE A 39 -1.03 -30.02 19.04
CA PHE A 39 -1.71 -29.39 20.17
C PHE A 39 -2.28 -30.45 21.12
N ILE A 40 -3.06 -31.42 20.61
CA ILE A 40 -3.64 -32.49 21.44
C ILE A 40 -2.54 -33.31 22.10
N GLN A 41 -1.49 -33.68 21.37
CA GLN A 41 -0.37 -34.42 21.93
C GLN A 41 0.32 -33.65 23.06
N THR A 42 0.68 -32.39 22.85
CA THR A 42 1.40 -31.60 23.86
C THR A 42 0.53 -31.31 25.08
N ILE A 43 -0.74 -30.93 24.88
CA ILE A 43 -1.63 -30.55 25.99
C ILE A 43 -2.11 -31.76 26.80
N TYR A 44 -2.53 -32.84 26.12
CA TYR A 44 -3.17 -34.00 26.78
C TYR A 44 -2.24 -35.19 27.03
N ARG A 45 -1.09 -35.29 26.36
CA ARG A 45 -0.15 -36.40 26.58
C ARG A 45 1.11 -35.97 27.31
N GLU A 46 1.71 -34.87 26.91
CA GLU A 46 2.99 -34.41 27.47
C GLU A 46 2.78 -33.58 28.75
N ASN A 47 1.84 -32.63 28.70
CA ASN A 47 1.64 -31.64 29.76
C ASN A 47 0.30 -31.79 30.51
N ALA A 48 -0.36 -32.95 30.42
CA ALA A 48 -1.67 -33.15 31.04
C ALA A 48 -1.65 -32.88 32.55
N ALA A 49 -0.59 -33.30 33.25
CA ALA A 49 -0.47 -33.10 34.70
C ALA A 49 -0.31 -31.64 35.13
N VAL A 50 0.02 -30.73 34.20
CA VAL A 50 0.10 -29.28 34.45
C VAL A 50 -1.29 -28.65 34.40
N TYR A 51 -2.05 -28.98 33.35
CA TYR A 51 -3.32 -28.32 33.04
C TYR A 51 -4.56 -29.02 33.63
N PHE A 52 -4.45 -30.32 33.94
CA PHE A 52 -5.60 -31.14 34.30
C PHE A 52 -5.36 -32.02 35.53
N ASP A 53 -6.44 -32.27 36.27
CA ASP A 53 -6.55 -33.44 37.14
C ASP A 53 -7.18 -34.58 36.34
N SER A 54 -6.38 -35.60 36.02
CA SER A 54 -6.87 -36.80 35.33
C SER A 54 -7.52 -37.77 36.32
N PHE A 55 -8.68 -38.30 35.98
CA PHE A 55 -9.35 -39.36 36.73
C PHE A 55 -9.96 -40.38 35.78
N GLU A 56 -10.08 -41.63 36.24
CA GLU A 56 -10.66 -42.69 35.44
C GLU A 56 -12.14 -42.85 35.75
N TYR A 57 -12.97 -42.88 34.71
CA TYR A 57 -14.41 -43.07 34.81
C TYR A 57 -14.89 -43.86 33.59
N ASN A 58 -15.65 -44.94 33.82
CA ASN A 58 -16.13 -45.85 32.77
C ASN A 58 -15.02 -46.36 31.83
N ASP A 59 -13.87 -46.79 32.38
CA ASP A 59 -12.69 -47.26 31.63
C ASP A 59 -12.06 -46.23 30.68
N TYR A 60 -12.39 -44.95 30.85
CA TYR A 60 -11.79 -43.84 30.12
C TYR A 60 -11.16 -42.83 31.06
N VAL A 61 -10.07 -42.21 30.60
CA VAL A 61 -9.45 -41.08 31.27
C VAL A 61 -10.26 -39.82 30.97
N HIS A 62 -10.74 -39.16 32.01
CA HIS A 62 -11.39 -37.87 31.99
C HIS A 62 -10.46 -36.81 32.59
N TYR A 63 -10.61 -35.56 32.12
CA TYR A 63 -9.74 -34.46 32.49
C TYR A 63 -10.54 -33.36 33.18
N LYS A 64 -10.12 -32.94 34.37
CA LYS A 64 -10.71 -31.80 35.08
C LYS A 64 -9.80 -30.58 34.96
N ILE A 65 -10.32 -29.46 34.47
CA ILE A 65 -9.53 -28.25 34.18
C ILE A 65 -9.01 -27.59 35.47
N ARG A 66 -7.70 -27.34 35.53
CA ARG A 66 -7.09 -26.43 36.52
C ARG A 66 -7.10 -25.00 35.99
N HIS A 67 -7.63 -24.06 36.76
CA HIS A 67 -7.79 -22.65 36.34
C HIS A 67 -6.53 -21.81 36.58
N GLU A 68 -5.48 -22.40 37.14
CA GLU A 68 -4.27 -21.68 37.58
C GLU A 68 -3.38 -21.25 36.40
N HIS A 69 -3.44 -21.98 35.29
CA HIS A 69 -2.58 -21.74 34.13
C HIS A 69 -3.41 -21.81 32.84
N PRO A 70 -3.27 -20.84 31.92
CA PRO A 70 -3.81 -20.97 30.58
C PRO A 70 -3.13 -22.13 29.86
N LEU A 71 -3.78 -22.72 28.86
CA LEU A 71 -3.12 -23.72 28.03
C LEU A 71 -2.09 -22.99 27.18
N GLU A 72 -0.83 -23.38 27.28
CA GLU A 72 0.23 -22.81 26.45
C GLU A 72 0.62 -23.81 25.37
N PHE A 73 0.50 -23.38 24.11
CA PHE A 73 0.95 -24.15 22.96
C PHE A 73 1.58 -23.22 21.92
N GLU A 74 2.82 -23.56 21.55
CA GLU A 74 3.70 -22.73 20.73
C GLU A 74 3.84 -21.29 21.28
N LYS A 75 3.22 -20.31 20.63
CA LYS A 75 3.27 -18.89 21.00
C LYS A 75 1.93 -18.36 21.52
N TYR A 76 0.93 -19.23 21.65
CA TYR A 76 -0.44 -18.85 21.99
C TYR A 76 -0.79 -19.34 23.39
N LYS A 77 -1.59 -18.52 24.08
CA LYS A 77 -2.27 -18.87 25.31
C LYS A 77 -3.75 -19.07 25.02
N TYR A 78 -4.30 -20.20 25.43
CA TYR A 78 -5.71 -20.53 25.27
C TYR A 78 -6.40 -20.53 26.63
N TYR A 79 -7.59 -19.94 26.65
CA TYR A 79 -8.39 -19.72 27.84
C TYR A 79 -9.74 -20.41 27.68
N TRP A 80 -10.22 -21.02 28.75
CA TRP A 80 -11.52 -21.67 28.75
C TRP A 80 -12.69 -20.66 28.82
N SER A 81 -12.43 -19.41 29.20
CA SER A 81 -13.45 -18.37 29.34
C SER A 81 -13.12 -17.13 28.51
N GLU A 82 -14.14 -16.59 27.85
CA GLU A 82 -14.09 -15.31 27.13
C GLU A 82 -13.75 -14.14 28.06
N ASN A 83 -14.24 -14.19 29.31
CA ASN A 83 -14.15 -13.08 30.28
C ASN A 83 -12.81 -13.03 31.03
N HIS A 84 -11.81 -13.79 30.60
CA HIS A 84 -10.50 -13.82 31.25
C HIS A 84 -9.83 -12.43 31.23
N GLU A 85 -9.14 -12.05 32.31
CA GLU A 85 -8.58 -10.69 32.44
C GLU A 85 -7.57 -10.37 31.35
N GLU A 86 -6.69 -11.32 31.00
CA GLU A 86 -5.74 -11.17 29.88
C GLU A 86 -6.44 -10.99 28.52
N LEU A 87 -7.68 -11.45 28.36
CA LEU A 87 -8.41 -11.30 27.09
C LEU A 87 -9.10 -9.94 26.94
N LYS A 88 -9.38 -9.23 28.04
CA LYS A 88 -10.09 -7.94 28.02
C LYS A 88 -9.32 -6.82 27.33
N GLU A 89 -7.99 -6.95 27.23
CA GLU A 89 -7.14 -5.98 26.53
C GLU A 89 -7.27 -6.10 25.00
N TYR A 90 -7.69 -7.27 24.50
CA TYR A 90 -7.72 -7.54 23.07
C TYR A 90 -9.10 -7.28 22.45
N ARG A 91 -9.12 -6.56 21.32
CA ARG A 91 -10.35 -6.28 20.55
C ARG A 91 -10.74 -7.42 19.60
N HIS A 92 -9.79 -8.23 19.17
CA HIS A 92 -10.01 -9.34 18.25
C HIS A 92 -9.70 -10.66 18.97
N LEU A 93 -10.75 -11.46 19.20
CA LEU A 93 -10.66 -12.75 19.86
C LEU A 93 -11.06 -13.87 18.90
N CYS A 94 -10.41 -15.01 19.03
CA CYS A 94 -10.72 -16.23 18.30
C CYS A 94 -11.40 -17.21 19.26
N GLU A 95 -12.60 -17.67 18.89
CA GLU A 95 -13.30 -18.75 19.60
C GLU A 95 -13.13 -20.03 18.80
N TYR A 96 -12.38 -21.00 19.31
CA TYR A 96 -12.34 -22.34 18.72
C TYR A 96 -13.47 -23.18 19.29
N TYR A 97 -14.46 -23.51 18.46
CA TYR A 97 -15.62 -24.28 18.87
C TYR A 97 -15.44 -25.77 18.60
N PHE A 98 -15.69 -26.61 19.62
CA PHE A 98 -15.51 -28.05 19.50
C PHE A 98 -16.62 -28.65 18.64
N SER A 99 -16.19 -29.34 17.60
CA SER A 99 -17.00 -29.99 16.58
C SER A 99 -16.84 -31.51 16.65
N GLY A 100 -17.74 -32.28 16.06
CA GLY A 100 -17.65 -33.74 16.09
C GLY A 100 -16.40 -34.34 15.41
N HIS A 101 -15.59 -33.51 14.74
CA HIS A 101 -14.31 -33.90 14.14
C HIS A 101 -13.12 -33.75 15.10
N ASP A 102 -13.34 -33.17 16.28
CA ASP A 102 -12.32 -32.98 17.29
C ASP A 102 -12.01 -34.26 18.07
N SER A 103 -10.83 -34.27 18.70
CA SER A 103 -10.35 -35.35 19.55
C SER A 103 -11.28 -35.64 20.73
N LEU A 104 -11.35 -36.91 21.14
CA LEU A 104 -12.20 -37.35 22.25
C LEU A 104 -11.72 -36.77 23.58
N GLU A 105 -10.45 -36.42 23.68
CA GLU A 105 -9.81 -35.77 24.83
C GLU A 105 -10.51 -34.45 25.19
N LEU A 106 -10.85 -33.62 24.19
CA LEU A 106 -11.59 -32.38 24.40
C LEU A 106 -12.99 -32.65 24.96
N PHE A 107 -13.70 -33.66 24.43
CA PHE A 107 -15.04 -34.03 24.90
C PHE A 107 -15.06 -34.72 26.27
N ARG A 108 -13.92 -35.27 26.70
CA ARG A 108 -13.71 -35.83 28.04
C ARG A 108 -13.14 -34.84 29.04
N THR A 109 -13.01 -33.58 28.63
CA THR A 109 -12.57 -32.49 29.51
C THR A 109 -13.78 -31.84 30.17
N HIS A 110 -13.67 -31.55 31.45
CA HIS A 110 -14.72 -30.96 32.27
C HIS A 110 -14.19 -29.82 33.12
N TYR A 111 -15.03 -28.81 33.29
CA TYR A 111 -14.84 -27.80 34.32
C TYR A 111 -14.92 -28.42 35.73
N PRO A 112 -14.42 -27.72 36.76
CA PRO A 112 -14.51 -28.17 38.14
C PRO A 112 -15.93 -28.45 38.64
N ASN A 113 -16.92 -27.78 38.05
CA ASN A 113 -18.36 -27.96 38.29
C ASN A 113 -18.99 -29.12 37.48
N ASN A 114 -18.17 -29.96 36.84
CA ASN A 114 -18.54 -31.08 35.98
C ASN A 114 -19.26 -30.71 34.67
N THR A 115 -19.32 -29.43 34.31
CA THR A 115 -19.83 -29.02 32.99
C THR A 115 -18.77 -29.19 31.91
N GLN A 116 -19.18 -29.50 30.68
CA GLN A 116 -18.23 -29.62 29.56
C GLN A 116 -17.99 -28.26 28.90
N PRO A 117 -16.73 -27.90 28.61
CA PRO A 117 -16.40 -26.75 27.78
C PRO A 117 -16.88 -27.00 26.35
N LYS A 118 -17.38 -25.95 25.70
CA LYS A 118 -17.81 -25.98 24.28
C LYS A 118 -16.79 -25.36 23.33
N SER A 119 -15.95 -24.48 23.87
CA SER A 119 -14.95 -23.74 23.14
C SER A 119 -13.84 -23.28 24.08
N PHE A 120 -12.71 -22.89 23.50
CA PHE A 120 -11.69 -22.09 24.15
C PHE A 120 -11.39 -20.85 23.31
N PHE A 121 -10.80 -19.85 23.96
CA PHE A 121 -10.55 -18.52 23.41
C PHE A 121 -9.06 -18.25 23.37
N PHE A 122 -8.60 -17.64 22.28
CA PHE A 122 -7.24 -17.16 22.13
C PHE A 122 -7.25 -15.87 21.32
N HIS A 123 -6.13 -15.14 21.32
CA HIS A 123 -6.04 -13.89 20.58
C HIS A 123 -5.01 -13.98 19.45
N CYS A 124 -5.34 -13.37 18.31
CA CYS A 124 -4.39 -13.16 17.22
C CYS A 124 -4.04 -11.68 17.16
N SER A 125 -2.75 -11.38 17.03
CA SER A 125 -2.31 -10.00 16.77
C SER A 125 -2.52 -9.66 15.30
N PHE A 126 -2.87 -8.41 15.00
CA PHE A 126 -2.90 -7.93 13.62
C PHE A 126 -1.51 -8.07 12.98
N PRO A 127 -1.35 -8.55 11.72
CA PRO A 127 -2.37 -8.77 10.67
C PRO A 127 -2.83 -10.24 10.53
N TYR A 128 -2.81 -11.03 11.60
CA TYR A 128 -3.19 -12.43 11.56
C TYR A 128 -4.70 -12.62 11.82
N SER A 129 -5.32 -13.54 11.09
CA SER A 129 -6.70 -14.00 11.25
C SER A 129 -6.76 -15.40 11.89
N CYS A 130 -7.89 -15.69 12.55
CA CYS A 130 -8.15 -16.98 13.18
C CYS A 130 -8.45 -18.06 12.13
N ILE A 131 -7.69 -19.16 12.12
CA ILE A 131 -7.98 -20.36 11.31
C ILE A 131 -7.74 -21.60 12.18
N GLY A 132 -8.80 -22.34 12.48
CA GLY A 132 -8.72 -23.46 13.43
C GLY A 132 -8.21 -22.99 14.79
N ILE A 133 -7.16 -23.64 15.28
CA ILE A 133 -6.50 -23.33 16.56
C ILE A 133 -5.28 -22.39 16.43
N GLU A 134 -5.00 -21.87 15.24
CA GLU A 134 -3.82 -21.06 14.98
C GLU A 134 -4.17 -19.71 14.31
N CYS A 135 -3.20 -18.79 14.34
CA CYS A 135 -3.30 -17.51 13.65
C CYS A 135 -2.50 -17.56 12.34
N GLN A 136 -3.19 -17.40 11.21
CA GLN A 136 -2.56 -17.30 9.89
C GLN A 136 -2.68 -15.89 9.33
N ILE A 137 -1.73 -15.47 8.49
CA ILE A 137 -1.79 -14.12 7.91
C ILE A 137 -2.99 -14.01 6.97
N GLU A 138 -3.83 -12.99 7.16
CA GLU A 138 -5.01 -12.85 6.30
C GLU A 138 -4.55 -12.50 4.87
N THR A 139 -4.83 -13.39 3.93
CA THR A 139 -4.38 -13.31 2.52
C THR A 139 -4.75 -12.00 1.85
N ARG A 140 -5.82 -11.34 2.31
CA ARG A 140 -6.24 -10.02 1.83
C ARG A 140 -5.19 -8.94 2.10
N PHE A 141 -4.48 -8.98 3.23
CA PHE A 141 -3.39 -8.02 3.49
C PHE A 141 -2.23 -8.25 2.53
N VAL A 142 -1.87 -9.50 2.28
CA VAL A 142 -0.80 -9.85 1.33
C VAL A 142 -1.17 -9.35 -0.07
N LEU A 143 -2.40 -9.60 -0.51
CA LEU A 143 -2.92 -9.10 -1.80
C LEU A 143 -2.93 -7.56 -1.85
N GLY A 144 -3.34 -6.89 -0.77
CA GLY A 144 -3.32 -5.44 -0.66
C GLY A 144 -1.90 -4.86 -0.81
N VAL A 145 -0.91 -5.45 -0.13
CA VAL A 145 0.50 -5.04 -0.24
C VAL A 145 1.02 -5.24 -1.66
N ILE A 146 0.73 -6.37 -2.30
CA ILE A 146 1.11 -6.64 -3.69
C ILE A 146 0.48 -5.62 -4.63
N PHE A 147 -0.80 -5.29 -4.44
CA PHE A 147 -1.51 -4.30 -5.25
C PHE A 147 -0.89 -2.90 -5.13
N VAL A 148 -0.58 -2.45 -3.90
CA VAL A 148 0.07 -1.16 -3.65
C VAL A 148 1.46 -1.11 -4.29
N LEU A 149 2.26 -2.17 -4.15
CA LEU A 149 3.56 -2.28 -4.81
C LEU A 149 3.42 -2.23 -6.34
N GLY A 150 2.41 -2.90 -6.90
CA GLY A 150 2.09 -2.85 -8.32
C GLY A 150 1.76 -1.44 -8.81
N LEU A 151 0.97 -0.67 -8.05
CA LEU A 151 0.67 0.74 -8.35
C LEU A 151 1.91 1.63 -8.28
N ILE A 152 2.78 1.43 -7.29
CA ILE A 152 4.03 2.22 -7.18
C ILE A 152 4.95 1.94 -8.39
N LEU A 153 5.10 0.67 -8.76
CA LEU A 153 5.90 0.28 -9.92
C LEU A 153 5.31 0.83 -11.21
N SER A 154 4.00 0.73 -11.43
CA SER A 154 3.35 1.24 -12.64
C SER A 154 3.53 2.75 -12.78
N LEU A 155 3.39 3.52 -11.69
CA LEU A 155 3.65 4.95 -11.66
C LEU A 155 5.12 5.29 -11.90
N TYR A 156 6.04 4.50 -11.36
CA TYR A 156 7.48 4.64 -11.62
C TYR A 156 7.80 4.42 -13.10
N PHE A 157 7.23 3.38 -13.72
CA PHE A 157 7.39 3.13 -15.15
C PHE A 157 6.75 4.22 -16.00
N ALA A 158 5.54 4.67 -15.67
CA ALA A 158 4.87 5.78 -16.37
C ALA A 158 5.71 7.06 -16.33
N ARG A 159 6.24 7.43 -15.15
CA ARG A 159 7.18 8.56 -15.02
C ARG A 159 8.43 8.37 -15.86
N LYS A 160 9.02 7.17 -15.85
CA LYS A 160 10.21 6.87 -16.64
C LYS A 160 9.92 6.97 -18.15
N CYS A 161 8.75 6.54 -18.60
CA CYS A 161 8.31 6.68 -19.99
C CYS A 161 8.09 8.15 -20.37
N ILE A 162 7.37 8.92 -19.56
CA ILE A 162 7.15 10.36 -19.79
C ILE A 162 8.49 11.13 -19.86
N MET A 163 9.42 10.84 -18.94
CA MET A 163 10.75 11.47 -18.96
C MET A 163 11.57 11.10 -20.20
N LYS A 164 11.37 9.89 -20.76
CA LYS A 164 12.00 9.52 -22.04
C LYS A 164 11.40 10.30 -23.19
N GLU A 165 10.07 10.41 -23.26
CA GLU A 165 9.35 11.18 -24.28
C GLU A 165 9.74 12.66 -24.26
N ILE A 166 9.78 13.29 -23.08
CA ILE A 166 10.21 14.70 -22.95
C ILE A 166 11.63 14.90 -23.49
N LYS A 167 12.56 14.00 -23.16
CA LYS A 167 13.93 14.04 -23.68
C LYS A 167 14.00 13.85 -25.20
N GLN A 168 13.10 13.07 -25.80
CA GLN A 168 13.03 12.94 -27.25
C GLN A 168 12.49 14.20 -27.91
N MET A 169 11.44 14.79 -27.34
CA MET A 169 10.84 16.03 -27.84
C MET A 169 11.79 17.24 -27.72
N GLU A 170 12.62 17.28 -26.68
CA GLU A 170 13.66 18.30 -26.54
C GLU A 170 14.71 18.19 -27.65
N LYS A 171 15.17 16.97 -27.99
CA LYS A 171 16.10 16.75 -29.11
C LYS A 171 15.53 17.20 -30.46
N ILE A 172 14.25 16.91 -30.73
CA ILE A 172 13.59 17.31 -31.98
C ILE A 172 13.45 18.84 -32.05
N ARG A 173 13.08 19.48 -30.93
CA ARG A 173 12.95 20.93 -30.84
C ARG A 173 14.27 21.66 -31.06
N ASP A 174 15.36 21.19 -30.45
CA ASP A 174 16.70 21.74 -30.64
C ASP A 174 17.18 21.58 -32.08
N GLN A 175 16.83 20.47 -32.73
CA GLN A 175 17.17 20.22 -34.13
C GLN A 175 16.40 21.12 -35.10
N CYS A 176 15.15 21.48 -34.79
CA CYS A 176 14.37 22.45 -35.58
C CYS A 176 14.71 23.92 -35.28
N THR A 177 15.21 24.23 -34.08
CA THR A 177 15.53 25.61 -33.65
C THR A 177 16.95 26.03 -34.04
N ARG A 178 17.83 25.08 -34.38
CA ARG A 178 19.07 25.39 -35.09
C ARG A 178 18.77 25.64 -36.56
N PRO A 179 18.92 26.87 -37.10
CA PRO A 179 19.01 27.01 -38.53
C PRO A 179 20.23 26.21 -39.00
N GLN A 180 19.98 25.10 -39.70
CA GLN A 180 20.96 24.55 -40.62
C GLN A 180 21.18 25.65 -41.65
N TYR A 181 22.20 26.49 -41.45
CA TYR A 181 22.80 27.17 -42.59
C TYR A 181 23.30 26.05 -43.51
N PRO A 182 22.68 25.84 -44.68
CA PRO A 182 23.32 25.00 -45.67
C PRO A 182 24.64 25.69 -45.97
N ARG A 183 25.74 24.94 -45.87
CA ARG A 183 27.02 25.40 -46.42
C ARG A 183 26.87 25.35 -47.94
N GLY A 184 26.13 26.30 -48.48
CA GLY A 184 25.90 26.45 -49.90
C GLY A 184 27.24 26.73 -50.60
N PRO A 185 27.39 26.32 -51.88
CA PRO A 185 28.56 26.68 -52.66
C PRO A 185 28.71 28.21 -52.67
N ARG A 186 29.97 28.68 -52.54
CA ARG A 186 30.33 30.09 -52.64
C ARG A 186 29.95 30.61 -54.02
N PHE A 187 28.72 31.11 -54.16
CA PHE A 187 28.36 32.03 -55.22
C PHE A 187 28.83 33.41 -54.79
N MET A 188 29.91 33.90 -55.40
CA MET A 188 30.22 35.32 -55.39
C MET A 188 29.09 36.05 -56.14
N PRO A 189 28.38 37.00 -55.50
CA PRO A 189 27.44 37.84 -56.23
C PRO A 189 28.20 38.79 -57.18
N PRO A 190 27.63 39.16 -58.34
CA PRO A 190 28.19 40.19 -59.19
C PRO A 190 28.23 41.51 -58.43
N MET A 191 29.31 42.29 -58.59
CA MET A 191 29.38 43.63 -58.02
C MET A 191 28.29 44.52 -58.64
N THR A 192 27.24 44.80 -57.86
CA THR A 192 26.30 45.88 -58.13
C THR A 192 26.81 47.18 -57.49
N PRO A 193 26.47 48.37 -58.07
CA PRO A 193 27.02 49.64 -57.62
C PRO A 193 26.49 50.03 -56.23
N LEU A 194 27.43 50.35 -55.34
CA LEU A 194 27.30 51.10 -54.08
C LEU A 194 25.87 51.36 -53.58
N GLU A 195 25.30 50.38 -52.86
CA GLU A 195 24.09 50.60 -52.07
C GLU A 195 24.46 51.44 -50.85
N ALA A 196 23.80 52.61 -50.70
CA ALA A 196 24.09 53.53 -49.61
C ALA A 196 23.90 52.83 -48.25
N PRO A 197 24.76 53.11 -47.25
CA PRO A 197 24.66 52.48 -45.94
C PRO A 197 23.27 52.75 -45.31
N PRO A 198 22.68 51.78 -44.60
CA PRO A 198 21.41 51.99 -43.94
C PRO A 198 21.50 53.17 -42.97
N PRO A 199 20.43 53.97 -42.83
CA PRO A 199 20.44 55.13 -41.94
C PRO A 199 20.78 54.69 -40.51
N SER A 200 21.69 55.41 -39.86
CA SER A 200 22.06 55.11 -38.49
C SER A 200 20.83 55.16 -37.58
N TYR A 201 20.77 54.28 -36.58
CA TYR A 201 19.65 54.16 -35.64
C TYR A 201 19.24 55.51 -35.01
N ASN A 202 20.18 56.46 -34.91
CA ASN A 202 19.97 57.79 -34.38
C ASN A 202 19.10 58.71 -35.25
N VAL A 203 18.91 58.40 -36.54
CA VAL A 203 18.12 59.22 -37.49
C VAL A 203 16.63 58.85 -37.45
N VAL A 204 16.29 57.63 -37.04
CA VAL A 204 14.90 57.16 -36.97
C VAL A 204 14.20 57.65 -35.69
N PHE A 205 14.95 57.93 -34.63
CA PHE A 205 14.41 58.32 -33.32
C PHE A 205 14.65 59.79 -32.94
N SER A 206 15.17 60.62 -33.85
CA SER A 206 15.49 62.02 -33.53
C SER A 206 14.27 62.94 -33.39
N SER A 207 13.06 62.49 -33.75
CA SER A 207 11.85 63.32 -33.73
C SER A 207 10.66 62.72 -32.96
N THR A 208 10.81 61.54 -32.36
CA THR A 208 9.75 60.92 -31.55
C THR A 208 10.38 60.02 -30.50
N SER A 209 10.09 60.29 -29.23
CA SER A 209 10.52 59.46 -28.09
C SER A 209 10.22 57.98 -28.33
N PRO A 210 11.13 57.05 -27.99
CA PRO A 210 10.92 55.63 -28.24
C PRO A 210 9.65 55.13 -27.53
N PRO A 211 8.88 54.21 -28.16
CA PRO A 211 7.65 53.69 -27.57
C PRO A 211 7.95 52.96 -26.26
N SER A 212 7.05 53.10 -25.29
CA SER A 212 7.19 52.43 -23.99
C SER A 212 7.20 50.91 -24.15
N TYR A 213 7.93 50.22 -23.27
CA TYR A 213 7.98 48.75 -23.23
C TYR A 213 6.59 48.11 -23.16
N GLU A 214 5.65 48.78 -22.46
CA GLU A 214 4.27 48.31 -22.33
C GLU A 214 3.49 48.29 -23.67
N SER A 215 3.75 49.25 -24.56
CA SER A 215 3.11 49.26 -25.89
C SER A 215 3.61 48.17 -26.84
N VAL A 216 4.87 47.73 -26.67
CA VAL A 216 5.47 46.65 -27.48
C VAL A 216 4.92 45.29 -27.05
N VAL A 217 4.79 45.05 -25.74
CA VAL A 217 4.28 43.78 -25.20
C VAL A 217 2.79 43.56 -25.54
N ARG A 218 2.03 44.64 -25.79
CA ARG A 218 0.60 44.57 -26.15
C ARG A 218 0.32 44.59 -27.66
N ASP A 219 1.34 44.43 -28.51
CA ASP A 219 1.21 44.34 -29.98
C ASP A 219 0.50 45.54 -30.63
N LYS A 220 0.58 46.73 -30.00
CA LYS A 220 -0.05 47.98 -30.48
C LYS A 220 0.91 48.87 -31.30
N VAL A 221 1.94 48.29 -31.89
CA VAL A 221 2.92 49.04 -32.70
C VAL A 221 2.71 48.71 -34.17
N THR A 222 2.05 49.61 -34.89
CA THR A 222 1.89 49.50 -36.35
C THR A 222 3.10 50.14 -37.02
N TYR A 223 3.95 49.34 -37.64
CA TYR A 223 5.04 49.84 -38.48
C TYR A 223 4.47 50.25 -39.84
N THR A 224 4.38 51.55 -40.11
CA THR A 224 4.17 52.04 -41.47
C THR A 224 5.49 52.02 -42.22
N LEU A 225 5.65 51.08 -43.16
CA LEU A 225 6.74 51.12 -44.14
C LEU A 225 6.56 52.35 -45.05
N PRO A 226 7.61 53.13 -45.33
CA PRO A 226 7.53 54.19 -46.32
C PRO A 226 7.30 53.59 -47.71
N SER A 227 6.24 54.01 -48.37
CA SER A 227 5.95 53.68 -49.76
C SER A 227 6.97 54.36 -50.67
N TYR A 228 7.79 53.58 -51.38
CA TYR A 228 8.62 54.11 -52.46
C TYR A 228 7.76 54.22 -53.72
N THR A 229 7.48 55.46 -54.14
CA THR A 229 6.98 55.79 -55.47
C THR A 229 8.08 55.52 -56.49
N SER A 230 7.87 54.56 -57.40
CA SER A 230 8.67 54.43 -58.60
C SER A 230 8.35 55.60 -59.53
N VAL A 231 9.29 56.54 -59.67
CA VAL A 231 9.25 57.53 -60.75
C VAL A 231 9.79 56.86 -62.02
N ALA A 232 9.08 57.11 -63.12
CA ALA A 232 9.18 56.51 -64.46
C ALA A 232 10.57 56.54 -65.11
#